data_AF-A0A928QLU1-F1
#
_entry.id   AF-A0A928QLU1-F1
#
_cell.length_a   1.000
_cell.length_b   1.000
_cell.length_c   1.000
_cell.angle_alpha   90.00
_cell.angle_beta   90.00
_cell.angle_gamma   90.00
#
_symmetry.space_group_name_H-M   'P 1'
#
loop_
_entity.id
_entity.type
_entity.pdbx_description
1 polymer ?
#
loop_
_entity_poly.entity_id
_entity_poly.type
_entity_poly.pdbx_seq_one_letter_code
_entity_poly.pdbx_strand_id
1 'polypeptide(L)'
;METFNTTHLQNIKTIFEEKTGTVLQRPRRIRAGRRTLALAAVIGCVAALTCCAAAATFDVGGLFKLVFGRWQDHPVSEGQGAYIEGHTAAIGKSVEQNGVSVTLTGAISDGVMAYLWVDIAAPEGVQLEGRSLAFDVELAPLKVGQADVSISSVSTSCIPLQDYDGRENTTSMLIRYSVYPLRGGQFSFLDGEERALRLKQLFYHEESYPYALRTVAQGEWQYEFSFAAAQEQETELLASPLQLTYRQISGRQVEATVDSVRIRGLSAFIYYTLAPDEVQEAGDFGVLRFVMHDGSIVHAYPEKAGQTAQIENGRLLSDTKGHYCAYAFEVPVRTQDIAALYLGETQADIALPE
;
A
#
# COMPACT_ATOMS: atom_id res chain seq x y z
N MET A 1 26.35 -1.62 15.04
CA MET A 1 25.10 -1.76 14.27
C MET A 1 25.26 -1.44 12.78
N GLU A 2 26.38 -0.85 12.34
CA GLU A 2 26.64 -0.55 10.91
C GLU A 2 27.28 -1.70 10.12
N THR A 3 27.92 -2.68 10.78
CA THR A 3 28.58 -3.82 10.12
C THR A 3 27.63 -4.98 9.79
N PHE A 4 26.41 -5.00 10.32
CA PHE A 4 25.44 -6.09 10.11
C PHE A 4 24.71 -5.98 8.75
N ASN A 5 24.52 -4.77 8.24
CA ASN A 5 23.83 -4.53 6.96
C ASN A 5 24.73 -4.66 5.72
N THR A 6 26.04 -4.36 5.85
CA THR A 6 26.99 -4.35 4.73
C THR A 6 27.26 -5.77 4.20
N THR A 7 27.41 -6.74 5.11
CA THR A 7 27.70 -8.14 4.77
C THR A 7 26.47 -8.83 4.18
N HIS A 8 25.26 -8.50 4.64
CA HIS A 8 24.04 -9.21 4.23
C HIS A 8 23.64 -8.91 2.77
N LEU A 9 23.79 -7.67 2.32
CA LEU A 9 23.42 -7.26 0.95
C LEU A 9 24.48 -7.67 -0.10
N GLN A 10 25.75 -7.66 0.26
CA GLN A 10 26.81 -8.22 -0.60
C GLN A 10 26.69 -9.73 -0.74
N ASN A 11 26.30 -10.43 0.33
CA ASN A 11 26.01 -11.86 0.28
C ASN A 11 24.81 -12.16 -0.64
N ILE A 12 23.74 -11.36 -0.60
CA ILE A 12 22.57 -11.56 -1.48
C ILE A 12 22.93 -11.41 -2.96
N LYS A 13 23.70 -10.39 -3.32
CA LYS A 13 24.17 -10.21 -4.70
C LYS A 13 25.06 -11.39 -5.13
N THR A 14 26.02 -11.77 -4.30
CA THR A 14 26.99 -12.83 -4.62
C THR A 14 26.29 -14.19 -4.75
N ILE A 15 25.36 -14.52 -3.85
CA ILE A 15 24.55 -15.75 -3.90
C ILE A 15 23.66 -15.79 -5.15
N PHE A 16 23.10 -14.65 -5.57
CA PHE A 16 22.29 -14.57 -6.78
C PHE A 16 23.13 -14.79 -8.05
N GLU A 17 24.28 -14.12 -8.16
CA GLU A 17 25.19 -14.26 -9.31
C GLU A 17 25.79 -15.68 -9.39
N GLU A 18 26.10 -16.31 -8.25
CA GLU A 18 26.63 -17.67 -8.15
C GLU A 18 25.59 -18.75 -8.49
N LYS A 19 24.34 -18.60 -8.01
CA LYS A 19 23.28 -19.60 -8.26
C LYS A 19 22.64 -19.51 -9.65
N THR A 20 22.68 -18.35 -10.28
CA THR A 20 22.03 -18.14 -11.59
C THR A 20 23.02 -18.06 -12.75
N GLY A 21 24.33 -17.91 -12.47
CA GLY A 21 25.36 -17.68 -13.49
C GLY A 21 25.22 -16.32 -14.19
N THR A 22 24.34 -15.45 -13.71
CA THR A 22 24.02 -14.16 -14.32
C THR A 22 24.71 -13.05 -13.56
N VAL A 23 25.65 -12.34 -14.21
CA VAL A 23 26.27 -11.13 -13.63
C VAL A 23 25.26 -9.99 -13.72
N LEU A 24 24.90 -9.40 -12.58
CA LEU A 24 23.99 -8.26 -12.53
C LEU A 24 24.75 -7.00 -13.00
N GLN A 25 24.69 -6.71 -14.29
CA GLN A 25 25.14 -5.44 -14.84
C GLN A 25 24.06 -4.35 -14.66
N ARG A 26 24.47 -3.15 -14.23
CA ARG A 26 23.59 -1.98 -14.14
C ARG A 26 22.92 -1.73 -15.50
N PRO A 27 21.59 -1.49 -15.56
CA PRO A 27 20.92 -1.23 -16.81
C PRO A 27 21.42 0.08 -17.44
N ARG A 28 21.80 -0.01 -18.72
CA ARG A 28 22.14 1.15 -19.57
C ARG A 28 20.84 1.88 -19.92
N ARG A 29 20.81 3.21 -19.74
CA ARG A 29 19.70 4.08 -20.14
C ARG A 29 19.33 3.87 -21.61
N ILE A 30 18.16 3.27 -21.86
CA ILE A 30 17.56 3.17 -23.19
C ILE A 30 16.84 4.49 -23.46
N ARG A 31 17.30 5.24 -24.47
CA ARG A 31 16.56 6.41 -25.00
C ARG A 31 15.33 5.89 -25.73
N ALA A 32 14.14 6.07 -25.14
CA ALA A 32 12.89 5.77 -25.80
C ALA A 32 12.60 6.82 -26.89
N GLY A 33 12.53 6.36 -28.13
CA GLY A 33 12.14 7.16 -29.29
C GLY A 33 10.64 7.42 -29.33
N ARG A 34 10.28 8.59 -29.86
CA ARG A 34 8.95 9.09 -30.18
C ARG A 34 8.02 8.01 -30.76
N ARG A 35 6.97 7.63 -30.02
CA ARG A 35 5.63 7.21 -30.52
C ARG A 35 4.73 6.77 -29.35
N THR A 36 3.96 7.71 -28.80
CA THR A 36 2.58 7.56 -28.27
C THR A 36 2.12 8.92 -27.72
N LEU A 37 1.90 9.87 -28.62
CA LEU A 37 1.14 11.08 -28.37
C LEU A 37 -0.35 10.74 -28.48
N ALA A 38 -1.00 10.36 -27.38
CA ALA A 38 -2.46 10.40 -27.20
C ALA A 38 -2.91 9.97 -25.79
N LEU A 39 -2.25 10.43 -24.72
CA LEU A 39 -2.84 10.36 -23.36
C LEU A 39 -2.17 11.35 -22.37
N ALA A 40 -1.66 12.48 -22.87
CA ALA A 40 -0.96 13.49 -22.05
C ALA A 40 -1.84 14.71 -21.71
N ALA A 41 -3.11 14.72 -22.11
CA ALA A 41 -3.96 15.92 -22.04
C ALA A 41 -4.86 16.00 -20.80
N VAL A 42 -4.94 14.97 -19.95
CA VAL A 42 -5.84 14.95 -18.79
C VAL A 42 -5.12 15.28 -17.48
N ILE A 43 -3.81 15.06 -17.37
CA ILE A 43 -3.05 15.29 -16.12
C ILE A 43 -2.47 16.71 -16.07
N GLY A 44 -2.13 17.30 -17.23
CA GLY A 44 -1.58 18.67 -17.32
C GLY A 44 -2.54 19.82 -16.95
N CYS A 45 -3.83 19.55 -16.72
CA CYS A 45 -4.78 20.59 -16.28
C CYS A 45 -4.91 20.70 -14.75
N VAL A 46 -4.32 19.78 -13.98
CA VAL A 46 -4.48 19.76 -12.50
C VAL A 46 -3.55 20.76 -11.81
N ALA A 47 -2.34 20.99 -12.35
CA ALA A 47 -1.32 21.83 -11.72
C ALA A 47 -1.53 23.36 -11.86
N ALA A 48 -2.56 23.82 -12.59
CA ALA A 48 -2.77 25.25 -12.88
C ALA A 48 -3.90 25.92 -12.08
N LEU A 49 -4.57 25.21 -11.15
CA LEU A 49 -5.71 25.72 -10.38
C LEU A 49 -5.38 26.00 -8.90
N THR A 50 -4.15 26.38 -8.58
CA THR A 50 -3.70 26.64 -7.20
C THR A 50 -4.16 27.97 -6.59
N CYS A 51 -5.09 28.71 -7.21
CA CYS A 51 -5.63 29.94 -6.64
C CYS A 51 -7.07 30.20 -7.11
N CYS A 52 -8.03 29.34 -6.76
CA CYS A 52 -9.44 29.73 -6.60
C CYS A 52 -10.26 28.57 -6.02
N ALA A 53 -10.99 28.84 -4.94
CA ALA A 53 -11.99 27.96 -4.34
C ALA A 53 -13.16 27.68 -5.31
N ALA A 54 -12.95 26.80 -6.28
CA ALA A 54 -13.99 26.20 -7.09
C ALA A 54 -13.88 24.68 -6.96
N ALA A 55 -14.43 24.15 -5.87
CA ALA A 55 -14.64 22.72 -5.64
C ALA A 55 -15.76 22.18 -6.56
N ALA A 56 -15.63 22.38 -7.87
CA ALA A 56 -16.51 21.85 -8.89
C ALA A 56 -15.71 20.92 -9.80
N THR A 57 -16.04 19.62 -9.71
CA THR A 57 -15.70 18.51 -10.62
C THR A 57 -14.22 18.16 -10.76
N PHE A 58 -13.61 17.70 -9.68
CA PHE A 58 -12.41 16.87 -9.78
C PHE A 58 -12.79 15.40 -9.58
N ASP A 59 -12.69 14.59 -10.63
CA ASP A 59 -13.03 13.16 -10.59
C ASP A 59 -11.89 12.36 -9.94
N VAL A 60 -11.82 12.40 -8.61
CA VAL A 60 -10.85 11.62 -7.82
C VAL A 60 -11.01 10.12 -8.10
N GLY A 61 -12.24 9.64 -8.32
CA GLY A 61 -12.48 8.26 -8.71
C GLY A 61 -11.79 7.91 -10.02
N GLY A 62 -11.91 8.78 -11.03
CA GLY A 62 -11.19 8.70 -12.29
C GLY A 62 -9.67 8.62 -12.14
N LEU A 63 -9.08 9.39 -11.20
CA LEU A 63 -7.65 9.29 -10.91
C LEU A 63 -7.24 7.93 -10.34
N PHE A 64 -7.98 7.41 -9.37
CA PHE A 64 -7.69 6.09 -8.80
C PHE A 64 -7.86 4.99 -9.84
N LYS A 65 -8.89 5.07 -10.69
CA LYS A 65 -9.06 4.15 -11.84
C LYS A 65 -7.86 4.19 -12.78
N LEU A 66 -7.30 5.37 -13.05
CA LEU A 66 -6.13 5.52 -13.90
C LEU A 66 -4.89 4.86 -13.28
N VAL A 67 -4.63 5.10 -11.99
CA VAL A 67 -3.45 4.54 -11.32
C VAL A 67 -3.56 3.02 -11.17
N PHE A 68 -4.70 2.52 -10.69
CA PHE A 68 -4.91 1.07 -10.56
C PHE A 68 -4.92 0.36 -11.92
N GLY A 69 -5.44 1.00 -12.97
CA GLY A 69 -5.36 0.47 -14.33
C GLY A 69 -3.93 0.42 -14.86
N ARG A 70 -3.11 1.45 -14.55
CA ARG A 70 -1.68 1.44 -14.90
C ARG A 70 -0.92 0.33 -14.17
N TRP A 71 -1.19 0.09 -12.88
CA TRP A 71 -0.51 -0.97 -12.13
C TRP A 71 -0.81 -2.37 -12.69
N GLN A 72 -2.03 -2.58 -13.21
CA GLN A 72 -2.40 -3.83 -13.88
C GLN A 72 -2.06 -3.91 -15.37
N ASP A 73 -1.55 -2.83 -15.98
CA ASP A 73 -1.33 -2.71 -17.43
C ASP A 73 -2.61 -2.90 -18.28
N HIS A 74 -3.79 -2.64 -17.71
CA HIS A 74 -5.08 -2.62 -18.41
C HIS A 74 -6.12 -1.78 -17.66
N PRO A 75 -7.20 -1.29 -18.32
CA PRO A 75 -8.27 -0.57 -17.63
C PRO A 75 -8.89 -1.41 -16.50
N VAL A 76 -9.31 -0.74 -15.43
CA VAL A 76 -10.08 -1.39 -14.36
C VAL A 76 -11.43 -1.90 -14.90
N SER A 77 -11.90 -3.02 -14.37
CA SER A 77 -13.21 -3.58 -14.73
C SER A 77 -14.36 -2.69 -14.25
N GLU A 78 -15.58 -2.93 -14.73
CA GLU A 78 -16.78 -2.21 -14.28
C GLU A 78 -17.00 -2.38 -12.76
N GLY A 79 -16.80 -3.61 -12.25
CA GLY A 79 -16.93 -3.91 -10.83
C GLY A 79 -15.90 -3.19 -9.96
N GLN A 80 -14.66 -3.14 -10.42
CA GLN A 80 -13.58 -2.37 -9.78
C GLN A 80 -13.87 -0.87 -9.84
N GLY A 81 -14.36 -0.38 -10.98
CA GLY A 81 -14.75 1.01 -11.17
C GLY A 81 -15.85 1.45 -10.20
N ALA A 82 -16.88 0.63 -10.03
CA ALA A 82 -17.96 0.85 -9.08
C ALA A 82 -17.46 0.83 -7.63
N TYR A 83 -16.54 -0.09 -7.29
CA TYR A 83 -15.90 -0.09 -5.96
C TYR A 83 -15.17 1.23 -5.71
N ILE A 84 -14.34 1.67 -6.67
CA ILE A 84 -13.56 2.92 -6.54
C ILE A 84 -14.49 4.11 -6.32
N GLU A 85 -15.55 4.24 -7.12
CA GLU A 85 -16.53 5.33 -6.97
C GLU A 85 -17.20 5.33 -5.60
N GLY A 86 -17.55 4.14 -5.07
CA GLY A 86 -18.20 3.99 -3.77
C GLY A 86 -17.30 4.24 -2.56
N HIS A 87 -15.98 4.09 -2.70
CA HIS A 87 -15.02 4.13 -1.58
C HIS A 87 -14.06 5.33 -1.62
N THR A 88 -14.22 6.21 -2.62
CA THR A 88 -13.38 7.40 -2.76
C THR A 88 -13.99 8.61 -2.03
N ALA A 89 -13.16 9.31 -1.27
CA ALA A 89 -13.45 10.61 -0.69
C ALA A 89 -12.70 11.71 -1.45
N ALA A 90 -13.43 12.66 -2.02
CA ALA A 90 -12.83 13.87 -2.60
C ALA A 90 -12.56 14.90 -1.49
N ILE A 91 -11.34 15.44 -1.44
CA ILE A 91 -10.89 16.33 -0.35
C ILE A 91 -10.50 17.71 -0.89
N GLY A 92 -9.58 17.77 -1.86
CA GLY A 92 -9.19 18.99 -2.57
C GLY A 92 -8.66 20.14 -1.68
N LYS A 93 -8.06 19.84 -0.53
CA LYS A 93 -7.55 20.87 0.41
C LYS A 93 -6.06 21.09 0.19
N SER A 94 -5.66 22.35 0.00
CA SER A 94 -4.25 22.75 -0.16
C SER A 94 -3.75 23.55 1.03
N VAL A 95 -2.53 23.25 1.49
CA VAL A 95 -1.82 23.95 2.56
C VAL A 95 -0.45 24.33 2.03
N GLU A 96 -0.04 25.59 2.22
CA GLU A 96 1.29 26.07 1.84
C GLU A 96 2.13 26.37 3.08
N GLN A 97 3.35 25.86 3.10
CA GLN A 97 4.31 26.14 4.16
C GLN A 97 5.74 26.12 3.62
N ASN A 98 6.54 27.10 4.03
CA ASN A 98 7.95 27.23 3.64
C ASN A 98 8.17 27.15 2.12
N GLY A 99 7.26 27.76 1.36
CA GLY A 99 7.30 27.84 -0.10
C GLY A 99 6.85 26.56 -0.82
N VAL A 100 6.45 25.52 -0.09
CA VAL A 100 5.90 24.28 -0.67
C VAL A 100 4.41 24.17 -0.37
N SER A 101 3.63 24.06 -1.42
CA SER A 101 2.20 23.74 -1.36
C SER A 101 2.01 22.24 -1.45
N VAL A 102 1.21 21.69 -0.54
CA VAL A 102 0.81 20.28 -0.51
C VAL A 102 -0.71 20.24 -0.53
N THR A 103 -1.27 19.52 -1.49
CA THR A 103 -2.72 19.39 -1.69
C THR A 103 -3.13 17.95 -1.44
N LEU A 104 -3.97 17.73 -0.42
CA LEU A 104 -4.65 16.45 -0.21
C LEU A 104 -5.86 16.42 -1.15
N THR A 105 -5.70 15.75 -2.28
CA THR A 105 -6.65 15.77 -3.39
C THR A 105 -7.83 14.84 -3.13
N GLY A 106 -7.56 13.64 -2.62
CA GLY A 106 -8.58 12.69 -2.22
C GLY A 106 -8.01 11.43 -1.61
N ALA A 107 -8.88 10.50 -1.25
CA ALA A 107 -8.50 9.25 -0.61
C ALA A 107 -9.43 8.10 -1.01
N ILE A 108 -8.95 6.86 -0.95
CA ILE A 108 -9.76 5.64 -1.05
C ILE A 108 -9.37 4.69 0.08
N SER A 109 -10.32 3.96 0.65
CA SER A 109 -10.06 3.04 1.76
C SER A 109 -10.96 1.81 1.74
N ASP A 110 -10.45 0.68 2.24
CA ASP A 110 -11.21 -0.54 2.52
C ASP A 110 -11.47 -0.73 4.04
N GLY A 111 -11.27 0.34 4.81
CA GLY A 111 -11.39 0.35 6.27
C GLY A 111 -10.07 0.10 7.00
N VAL A 112 -9.15 -0.71 6.49
CA VAL A 112 -7.88 -0.97 7.19
C VAL A 112 -6.66 -0.48 6.41
N MET A 113 -6.80 -0.31 5.10
CA MET A 113 -5.81 0.33 4.24
C MET A 113 -6.44 1.52 3.53
N ALA A 114 -5.70 2.61 3.45
CA ALA A 114 -6.06 3.80 2.69
C ALA A 114 -4.95 4.21 1.71
N TYR A 115 -5.33 4.67 0.52
CA TYR A 115 -4.46 5.44 -0.36
C TYR A 115 -4.89 6.90 -0.31
N LEU A 116 -3.96 7.81 0.00
CA LEU A 116 -4.16 9.25 0.05
C LEU A 116 -3.43 9.88 -1.14
N TRP A 117 -4.16 10.58 -2.01
CA TRP A 117 -3.58 11.28 -3.14
C TRP A 117 -3.10 12.67 -2.71
N VAL A 118 -1.81 12.92 -2.92
CA VAL A 118 -1.16 14.18 -2.55
C VAL A 118 -0.46 14.79 -3.76
N ASP A 119 -0.82 16.03 -4.09
CA ASP A 119 -0.11 16.84 -5.09
C ASP A 119 0.83 17.83 -4.39
N ILE A 120 2.05 17.98 -4.90
CA ILE A 120 3.10 18.80 -4.30
C ILE A 120 3.58 19.82 -5.34
N ALA A 121 3.67 21.08 -4.93
CA ALA A 121 4.28 22.15 -5.71
C ALA A 121 5.32 22.89 -4.87
N ALA A 122 6.54 22.98 -5.39
CA ALA A 122 7.66 23.70 -4.78
C ALA A 122 8.04 24.94 -5.64
N PRO A 123 8.89 25.86 -5.13
CA PRO A 123 9.36 26.99 -5.91
C PRO A 123 10.14 26.56 -7.15
N GLU A 124 10.22 27.43 -8.16
CA GLU A 124 11.02 27.18 -9.37
C GLU A 124 12.47 26.82 -9.02
N GLY A 125 13.03 25.83 -9.75
CA GLY A 125 14.38 25.32 -9.52
C GLY A 125 14.51 24.24 -8.43
N VAL A 126 13.42 23.91 -7.71
CA VAL A 126 13.38 22.73 -6.85
C VAL A 126 13.02 21.51 -7.69
N GLN A 127 13.91 20.52 -7.74
CA GLN A 127 13.63 19.27 -8.45
C GLN A 127 12.89 18.30 -7.53
N LEU A 128 11.62 18.03 -7.84
CA LEU A 128 10.77 17.00 -7.24
C LEU A 128 10.63 15.79 -8.15
N GLU A 129 10.43 16.01 -9.46
CA GLU A 129 10.15 14.95 -10.42
C GLU A 129 11.29 13.90 -10.46
N GLY A 130 10.90 12.63 -10.49
CA GLY A 130 11.84 11.50 -10.54
C GLY A 130 12.53 11.18 -9.22
N ARG A 131 12.25 11.91 -8.13
CA ARG A 131 12.79 11.60 -6.80
C ARG A 131 11.86 10.67 -6.02
N SER A 132 12.45 9.80 -5.20
CA SER A 132 11.72 8.98 -4.22
C SER A 132 11.35 9.83 -3.00
N LEU A 133 10.38 10.72 -3.16
CA LEU A 133 9.91 11.63 -2.12
C LEU A 133 9.10 10.88 -1.05
N ALA A 134 9.18 11.39 0.18
CA ALA A 134 8.42 10.90 1.32
C ALA A 134 8.14 12.02 2.33
N PHE A 135 7.15 11.75 3.18
CA PHE A 135 6.85 12.53 4.38
C PHE A 135 6.98 11.64 5.61
N ASP A 136 7.21 12.25 6.76
CA ASP A 136 6.85 11.66 8.04
C ASP A 136 5.34 11.80 8.21
N VAL A 137 4.62 10.68 8.15
CA VAL A 137 3.15 10.66 8.13
C VAL A 137 2.58 10.28 9.48
N GLU A 138 1.71 11.13 10.01
CA GLU A 138 0.91 10.86 11.20
C GLU A 138 -0.58 10.93 10.83
N LEU A 139 -1.34 9.92 11.24
CA LEU A 139 -2.79 9.89 11.10
C LEU A 139 -3.39 9.67 12.49
N ALA A 140 -4.31 10.56 12.89
CA ALA A 140 -4.96 10.54 14.19
C ALA A 140 -6.49 10.63 14.05
N PRO A 141 -7.27 10.13 15.03
CA PRO A 141 -6.82 9.36 16.18
C PRO A 141 -6.51 7.90 15.80
N LEU A 142 -5.33 7.41 16.17
CA LEU A 142 -5.00 5.99 16.15
C LEU A 142 -4.48 5.57 17.52
N LYS A 143 -5.26 4.77 18.25
CA LYS A 143 -4.86 4.23 19.54
C LYS A 143 -4.06 2.95 19.29
N VAL A 144 -2.76 3.05 19.04
CA VAL A 144 -1.88 1.90 18.87
C VAL A 144 -1.30 1.48 20.23
N GLY A 145 -1.37 0.20 20.58
CA GLY A 145 -0.70 -0.34 21.78
C GLY A 145 -1.27 0.07 23.15
N GLN A 146 -2.50 0.59 23.22
CA GLN A 146 -3.22 0.84 24.48
C GLN A 146 -4.03 -0.40 24.92
N ALA A 147 -4.45 -0.47 26.19
CA ALA A 147 -5.01 -1.68 26.80
C ALA A 147 -6.36 -2.18 26.22
N ASP A 148 -7.08 -1.35 25.45
CA ASP A 148 -8.37 -1.64 24.82
C ASP A 148 -8.28 -1.86 23.29
N VAL A 149 -7.09 -2.12 22.74
CA VAL A 149 -6.81 -1.82 21.33
C VAL A 149 -7.02 -2.99 20.37
N SER A 150 -7.76 -2.71 19.31
CA SER A 150 -7.94 -3.53 18.11
C SER A 150 -6.79 -3.49 17.11
N ILE A 151 -5.78 -2.61 17.28
CA ILE A 151 -4.69 -2.31 16.32
C ILE A 151 -3.33 -2.85 16.84
N SER A 152 -2.73 -3.77 16.09
CA SER A 152 -1.38 -4.29 16.39
C SER A 152 -0.28 -3.32 15.99
N SER A 153 -0.39 -2.72 14.80
CA SER A 153 0.63 -1.84 14.24
C SER A 153 0.09 -1.07 13.03
N VAL A 154 0.90 -0.15 12.52
CA VAL A 154 0.64 0.58 11.28
C VAL A 154 1.85 0.50 10.35
N SER A 155 1.66 0.83 9.07
CA SER A 155 2.72 1.04 8.08
C SER A 155 2.33 2.17 7.14
N THR A 156 3.34 2.87 6.64
CA THR A 156 3.17 3.91 5.62
C THR A 156 4.19 3.73 4.51
N SER A 157 3.76 3.96 3.28
CA SER A 157 4.64 4.03 2.11
C SER A 157 4.23 5.20 1.21
N CYS A 158 5.21 5.89 0.65
CA CYS A 158 4.99 6.97 -0.32
C CYS A 158 5.35 6.44 -1.71
N ILE A 159 4.37 6.45 -2.61
CA ILE A 159 4.48 5.93 -3.96
C ILE A 159 4.47 7.13 -4.90
N PRO A 160 5.63 7.52 -5.48
CA PRO A 160 5.69 8.66 -6.39
C PRO A 160 4.88 8.35 -7.66
N LEU A 161 4.14 9.36 -8.12
CA LEU A 161 3.44 9.35 -9.39
C LEU A 161 4.10 10.36 -10.33
N GLN A 162 3.99 10.12 -11.63
CA GLN A 162 4.31 11.15 -12.62
C GLN A 162 3.03 11.95 -12.89
N ASP A 163 3.11 13.28 -12.77
CA ASP A 163 2.02 14.22 -13.06
C ASP A 163 2.05 14.73 -14.52
N TYR A 164 3.11 14.43 -15.27
CA TYR A 164 3.23 14.69 -16.72
C TYR A 164 2.97 16.14 -17.15
N ASP A 165 3.08 17.10 -16.23
CA ASP A 165 2.92 18.51 -16.56
C ASP A 165 4.18 19.13 -17.20
N GLY A 166 5.28 18.36 -17.18
CA GLY A 166 6.58 18.72 -17.76
C GLY A 166 7.39 19.69 -16.91
N ARG A 167 7.02 19.90 -15.64
CA ARG A 167 7.70 20.77 -14.70
C ARG A 167 8.48 19.93 -13.68
N GLU A 168 9.67 20.40 -13.34
CA GLU A 168 10.52 19.69 -12.38
C GLU A 168 10.09 19.90 -10.92
N ASN A 169 9.34 20.97 -10.63
CA ASN A 169 9.00 21.44 -9.29
C ASN A 169 7.59 21.08 -8.84
N THR A 170 6.93 20.18 -9.56
CA THR A 170 5.63 19.62 -9.24
C THR A 170 5.70 18.10 -9.31
N THR A 171 4.84 17.44 -8.55
CA THR A 171 4.67 15.99 -8.61
C THR A 171 3.40 15.58 -7.86
N SER A 172 2.91 14.36 -8.13
CA SER A 172 1.87 13.71 -7.35
C SER A 172 2.45 12.48 -6.65
N MET A 173 1.85 12.07 -5.55
CA MET A 173 2.16 10.79 -4.90
C MET A 173 0.90 10.16 -4.28
N LEU A 174 0.94 8.84 -4.12
CA LEU A 174 0.03 8.15 -3.21
C LEU A 174 0.75 7.86 -1.89
N ILE A 175 0.15 8.26 -0.78
CA ILE A 175 0.53 7.77 0.54
C ILE A 175 -0.37 6.58 0.84
N ARG A 176 0.20 5.38 0.86
CA ARG A 176 -0.51 4.19 1.33
C ARG A 176 -0.31 4.06 2.82
N TYR A 177 -1.40 4.12 3.57
CA TYR A 177 -1.45 3.99 5.02
C TYR A 177 -2.19 2.71 5.39
N SER A 178 -1.51 1.78 6.04
CA SER A 178 -2.07 0.49 6.45
C SER A 178 -2.15 0.39 7.96
N VAL A 179 -3.29 -0.06 8.45
CA VAL A 179 -3.54 -0.41 9.84
C VAL A 179 -3.68 -1.92 9.92
N TYR A 180 -2.92 -2.55 10.80
CA TYR A 180 -2.95 -4.00 10.99
C TYR A 180 -3.68 -4.31 12.29
N PRO A 181 -4.99 -4.61 12.26
CA PRO A 181 -5.71 -4.96 13.47
C PRO A 181 -5.18 -6.27 14.08
N LEU A 182 -5.33 -6.42 15.39
CA LEU A 182 -5.22 -7.72 16.04
C LEU A 182 -6.32 -8.64 15.50
N ARG A 183 -6.06 -9.95 15.48
CA ARG A 183 -7.08 -10.93 15.05
C ARG A 183 -8.33 -10.80 15.93
N GLY A 184 -9.47 -10.45 15.33
CA GLY A 184 -10.74 -10.20 16.05
C GLY A 184 -10.91 -8.76 16.57
N GLY A 185 -9.91 -7.89 16.39
CA GLY A 185 -10.01 -6.46 16.69
C GLY A 185 -10.93 -5.73 15.70
N GLN A 186 -11.67 -4.75 16.21
CA GLN A 186 -12.53 -3.87 15.42
C GLN A 186 -11.81 -2.54 15.12
N PHE A 187 -11.50 -2.30 13.86
CA PHE A 187 -11.01 -1.02 13.36
C PHE A 187 -11.51 -0.79 11.93
N SER A 188 -11.93 0.43 11.61
CA SER A 188 -12.24 0.83 10.25
C SER A 188 -12.05 2.33 10.06
N PHE A 189 -11.41 2.74 8.98
CA PHE A 189 -11.41 4.11 8.47
C PHE A 189 -12.79 4.52 7.94
N LEU A 190 -13.65 3.56 7.59
CA LEU A 190 -15.00 3.75 7.08
C LEU A 190 -16.05 3.82 8.21
N ASP A 191 -15.65 4.26 9.40
CA ASP A 191 -16.52 4.46 10.56
C ASP A 191 -17.21 5.83 10.57
N GLY A 192 -16.89 6.70 9.61
CA GLY A 192 -17.40 8.07 9.52
C GLY A 192 -16.72 9.06 10.47
N GLU A 193 -15.75 8.61 11.26
CA GLU A 193 -15.00 9.47 12.18
C GLU A 193 -14.06 10.39 11.41
N GLU A 194 -13.91 11.61 11.92
CA GLU A 194 -12.95 12.58 11.38
C GLU A 194 -11.52 12.15 11.71
N ARG A 195 -10.65 12.28 10.71
CA ARG A 195 -9.23 11.94 10.76
C ARG A 195 -8.39 13.20 10.54
N ALA A 196 -7.37 13.35 11.35
CA ALA A 196 -6.33 14.36 11.20
C ALA A 196 -5.09 13.73 10.56
N LEU A 197 -4.78 14.12 9.33
CA LEU A 197 -3.52 13.81 8.65
C LEU A 197 -2.52 14.92 8.91
N ARG A 198 -1.31 14.55 9.37
CA ARG A 198 -0.17 15.45 9.45
C ARG A 198 0.95 14.89 8.59
N LEU A 199 1.37 15.66 7.60
CA LEU A 199 2.54 15.39 6.78
C LEU A 199 3.67 16.28 7.28
N LYS A 200 4.70 15.70 7.89
CA LYS A 200 5.84 16.44 8.44
C LYS A 200 7.05 16.20 7.57
N GLN A 201 7.80 17.26 7.28
CA GLN A 201 9.02 17.25 6.48
C GLN A 201 8.89 16.56 5.11
N LEU A 202 9.08 17.29 4.02
CA LEU A 202 9.25 16.68 2.72
C LEU A 202 10.73 16.31 2.53
N PHE A 203 11.03 15.05 2.24
CA PHE A 203 12.39 14.56 2.03
C PHE A 203 12.49 13.49 0.94
N TYR A 204 13.71 13.15 0.53
CA TYR A 204 14.00 11.98 -0.29
C TYR A 204 15.32 11.34 0.15
N HIS A 205 15.53 10.08 -0.24
CA HIS A 205 16.83 9.43 -0.16
C HIS A 205 17.58 9.57 -1.49
N GLU A 206 18.86 9.91 -1.43
CA GLU A 206 19.74 9.89 -2.60
C GLU A 206 19.79 8.48 -3.21
N GLU A 207 19.79 8.35 -4.54
CA GLU A 207 19.80 7.04 -5.21
C GLU A 207 21.12 6.27 -5.04
N SER A 208 22.19 6.97 -4.68
CA SER A 208 23.52 6.40 -4.52
C SER A 208 23.88 6.27 -3.06
N TYR A 209 24.48 5.12 -2.72
CA TYR A 209 25.08 4.87 -1.41
C TYR A 209 25.93 6.08 -0.97
N PRO A 210 25.75 6.61 0.26
CA PRO A 210 25.10 5.99 1.42
C PRO A 210 23.58 6.23 1.56
N TYR A 211 22.86 6.60 0.49
CA TYR A 211 21.41 6.87 0.52
C TYR A 211 21.03 7.97 1.52
N ALA A 212 21.86 9.02 1.56
CA ALA A 212 21.70 10.11 2.49
C ALA A 212 20.29 10.72 2.39
N LEU A 213 19.68 10.96 3.55
CA LEU A 213 18.41 11.66 3.65
C LEU A 213 18.62 13.14 3.30
N ARG A 214 17.79 13.66 2.39
CA ARG A 214 17.80 15.06 1.97
C ARG A 214 16.43 15.66 2.22
N THR A 215 16.37 16.67 3.09
CA THR A 215 15.16 17.47 3.27
C THR A 215 14.99 18.41 2.08
N VAL A 216 13.81 18.36 1.46
CA VAL A 216 13.34 19.33 0.46
C VAL A 216 12.76 20.55 1.17
N ALA A 217 11.86 20.32 2.13
CA ALA A 217 11.24 21.37 2.92
C ALA A 217 10.96 20.89 4.34
N GLN A 218 11.32 21.72 5.32
CA GLN A 218 10.81 21.59 6.69
C GLN A 218 9.38 22.12 6.72
N GLY A 219 8.51 21.54 7.54
CA GLY A 219 7.10 21.94 7.61
C GLY A 219 6.21 20.84 8.17
N GLU A 220 4.96 21.20 8.43
CA GLU A 220 3.87 20.33 8.81
C GLU A 220 2.58 20.77 8.10
N TRP A 221 2.17 19.97 7.10
CA TRP A 221 0.92 20.17 6.37
C TRP A 221 -0.18 19.33 7.03
N GLN A 222 -1.25 20.00 7.48
CA GLN A 222 -2.32 19.40 8.27
C GLN A 222 -3.66 19.41 7.54
N TYR A 223 -4.39 18.30 7.64
CA TYR A 223 -5.70 18.14 7.03
C TYR A 223 -6.66 17.41 7.96
N GLU A 224 -7.91 17.84 7.95
CA GLU A 224 -9.05 17.13 8.55
C GLU A 224 -9.96 16.63 7.42
N PHE A 225 -10.27 15.34 7.46
CA PHE A 225 -11.12 14.65 6.48
C PHE A 225 -11.77 13.42 7.11
N SER A 226 -12.80 12.89 6.48
CA SER A 226 -13.40 11.60 6.86
C SER A 226 -13.69 10.78 5.60
N PHE A 227 -13.81 9.47 5.79
CA PHE A 227 -14.45 8.63 4.79
C PHE A 227 -15.94 8.55 5.07
N ALA A 228 -16.75 8.33 4.03
CA ALA A 228 -18.15 8.02 4.23
C ALA A 228 -18.27 6.73 5.07
N ALA A 229 -19.21 6.72 6.02
CA ALA A 229 -19.48 5.53 6.80
C ALA A 229 -19.98 4.42 5.87
N ALA A 230 -19.26 3.30 5.82
CA ALA A 230 -19.59 2.17 4.98
C ALA A 230 -19.31 0.87 5.73
N GLN A 231 -20.19 -0.12 5.53
CA GLN A 231 -19.97 -1.46 6.04
C GLN A 231 -19.10 -2.23 5.05
N GLU A 232 -17.79 -2.06 5.15
CA GLU A 232 -16.85 -2.96 4.47
C GLU A 232 -16.61 -4.19 5.35
N GLN A 233 -17.14 -5.32 4.90
CA GLN A 233 -17.01 -6.59 5.60
C GLN A 233 -15.75 -7.32 5.17
N GLU A 234 -14.95 -7.70 6.17
CA GLU A 234 -13.86 -8.64 5.97
C GLU A 234 -14.44 -10.03 5.69
N THR A 235 -14.06 -10.65 4.56
CA THR A 235 -14.57 -11.97 4.17
C THR A 235 -13.51 -13.03 4.38
N GLU A 236 -13.86 -14.11 5.09
CA GLU A 236 -13.04 -15.32 5.15
C GLU A 236 -13.17 -16.07 3.82
N LEU A 237 -12.04 -16.35 3.18
CA LEU A 237 -12.02 -17.12 1.94
C LEU A 237 -11.75 -18.59 2.16
N LEU A 238 -11.01 -18.98 3.19
CA LEU A 238 -10.49 -20.33 3.26
C LEU A 238 -11.55 -21.33 3.74
N ALA A 239 -11.80 -22.39 2.98
CA ALA A 239 -12.76 -23.44 3.36
C ALA A 239 -12.18 -24.41 4.41
N SER A 240 -10.86 -24.63 4.39
CA SER A 240 -10.15 -25.48 5.35
C SER A 240 -8.67 -25.13 5.44
N PRO A 241 -7.99 -25.36 6.57
CA PRO A 241 -6.58 -25.02 6.73
C PRO A 241 -5.65 -25.64 5.67
N LEU A 242 -4.62 -24.91 5.27
CA LEU A 242 -3.64 -25.32 4.27
C LEU A 242 -2.22 -25.38 4.85
N GLN A 243 -1.45 -26.37 4.43
CA GLN A 243 0.00 -26.39 4.70
C GLN A 243 0.73 -25.70 3.56
N LEU A 244 1.49 -24.65 3.89
CA LEU A 244 2.25 -23.86 2.94
C LEU A 244 3.69 -23.65 3.41
N THR A 245 4.52 -23.15 2.51
CA THR A 245 5.89 -22.73 2.81
C THR A 245 5.92 -21.23 3.06
N TYR A 246 6.33 -20.83 4.26
CA TYR A 246 6.63 -19.45 4.61
C TYR A 246 8.12 -19.16 4.34
N ARG A 247 8.40 -18.10 3.59
CA ARG A 247 9.76 -17.69 3.23
C ARG A 247 10.24 -16.58 4.15
N GLN A 248 11.23 -16.88 4.96
CA GLN A 248 11.87 -15.94 5.88
C GLN A 248 12.86 -15.01 5.15
N ILE A 249 13.17 -13.86 5.75
CA ILE A 249 14.08 -12.83 5.23
C ILE A 249 15.52 -13.35 5.10
N SER A 250 15.91 -14.30 5.95
CA SER A 250 17.17 -15.04 5.81
C SER A 250 17.23 -15.91 4.54
N GLY A 251 16.10 -16.10 3.85
CA GLY A 251 15.93 -17.01 2.74
C GLY A 251 15.54 -18.44 3.15
N ARG A 252 15.44 -18.71 4.46
CA ARG A 252 14.98 -19.99 4.98
C ARG A 252 13.50 -20.20 4.66
N GLN A 253 13.14 -21.43 4.34
CA GLN A 253 11.76 -21.85 4.09
C GLN A 253 11.32 -22.73 5.24
N VAL A 254 10.15 -22.43 5.81
CA VAL A 254 9.59 -23.17 6.96
C VAL A 254 8.14 -23.54 6.68
N GLU A 255 7.70 -24.66 7.22
CA GLU A 255 6.31 -25.10 7.11
C GLU A 255 5.40 -24.25 8.00
N ALA A 256 4.26 -23.85 7.44
CA ALA A 256 3.26 -23.04 8.10
C ALA A 256 1.87 -23.61 7.81
N THR A 257 1.06 -23.73 8.87
CA THR A 257 -0.36 -24.04 8.75
C THR A 257 -1.13 -22.74 8.67
N VAL A 258 -1.62 -22.43 7.48
CA VAL A 258 -2.52 -21.30 7.21
C VAL A 258 -3.93 -21.70 7.57
N ASP A 259 -4.52 -21.04 8.56
CA ASP A 259 -5.86 -21.35 9.06
C ASP A 259 -6.93 -20.35 8.64
N SER A 260 -6.53 -19.19 8.11
CA SER A 260 -7.47 -18.15 7.68
C SER A 260 -6.85 -17.24 6.63
N VAL A 261 -7.63 -16.92 5.60
CA VAL A 261 -7.33 -15.90 4.59
C VAL A 261 -8.51 -14.94 4.53
N ARG A 262 -8.28 -13.72 4.99
CA ARG A 262 -9.29 -12.69 5.08
C ARG A 262 -9.05 -11.59 4.09
N ILE A 263 -10.10 -11.14 3.40
CA ILE A 263 -9.98 -10.10 2.38
C ILE A 263 -10.93 -8.94 2.61
N ARG A 264 -10.50 -7.78 2.14
CA ARG A 264 -11.26 -6.53 1.97
C ARG A 264 -10.98 -5.99 0.57
N GLY A 265 -11.62 -4.91 0.16
CA GLY A 265 -11.45 -4.42 -1.20
C GLY A 265 -10.01 -4.07 -1.60
N LEU A 266 -9.16 -3.58 -0.70
CA LEU A 266 -7.79 -3.15 -1.05
C LEU A 266 -6.70 -4.01 -0.40
N SER A 267 -7.04 -4.89 0.56
CA SER A 267 -6.08 -5.65 1.36
C SER A 267 -6.51 -7.09 1.64
N ALA A 268 -5.53 -7.92 1.98
CA ALA A 268 -5.75 -9.28 2.46
C ALA A 268 -4.84 -9.61 3.66
N PHE A 269 -5.30 -10.49 4.53
CA PHE A 269 -4.59 -10.98 5.70
C PHE A 269 -4.58 -12.51 5.71
N ILE A 270 -3.39 -13.08 5.82
CA ILE A 270 -3.20 -14.50 6.07
C ILE A 270 -2.89 -14.67 7.55
N TYR A 271 -3.64 -15.50 8.26
CA TYR A 271 -3.31 -15.94 9.61
C TYR A 271 -2.82 -17.38 9.59
N TYR A 272 -1.74 -17.63 10.33
CA TYR A 272 -1.06 -18.91 10.30
C TYR A 272 -0.32 -19.22 11.60
N THR A 273 0.06 -20.48 11.74
CA THR A 273 0.95 -20.96 12.79
C THR A 273 2.17 -21.63 12.16
N LEU A 274 3.33 -21.48 12.82
CA LEU A 274 4.54 -22.21 12.44
C LEU A 274 4.63 -23.52 13.23
N ALA A 275 5.42 -24.46 12.72
CA ALA A 275 5.75 -25.68 13.48
C ALA A 275 6.33 -25.34 14.87
N PRO A 276 6.14 -26.19 15.91
CA PRO A 276 6.44 -25.83 17.30
C PRO A 276 7.87 -25.31 17.59
N ASP A 277 8.85 -25.78 16.82
CA ASP A 277 10.28 -25.46 16.98
C ASP A 277 10.73 -24.29 16.07
N GLU A 278 9.81 -23.74 15.28
CA GLU A 278 10.10 -22.67 14.34
C GLU A 278 9.88 -21.29 14.96
N VAL A 279 10.83 -20.39 14.72
CA VAL A 279 10.74 -18.98 15.10
C VAL A 279 10.45 -18.14 13.87
N GLN A 280 9.46 -17.26 13.96
CA GLN A 280 9.13 -16.33 12.89
C GLN A 280 10.23 -15.26 12.75
N GLU A 281 10.80 -15.18 11.56
CA GLU A 281 11.48 -13.99 11.05
C GLU A 281 10.52 -13.20 10.14
N ALA A 282 10.87 -11.96 9.80
CA ALA A 282 10.20 -11.24 8.71
C ALA A 282 10.21 -12.10 7.44
N GLY A 283 9.15 -12.05 6.63
CA GLY A 283 8.94 -12.97 5.52
C GLY A 283 7.52 -12.92 4.98
N ASP A 284 7.18 -13.82 4.06
CA ASP A 284 5.86 -13.89 3.41
C ASP A 284 5.60 -15.24 2.72
N PHE A 285 4.43 -15.38 2.10
CA PHE A 285 4.03 -16.53 1.29
C PHE A 285 4.18 -16.26 -0.23
N GLY A 286 4.93 -15.23 -0.62
CA GLY A 286 5.02 -14.75 -1.99
C GLY A 286 3.81 -13.93 -2.43
N VAL A 287 3.76 -13.60 -3.72
CA VAL A 287 2.62 -12.86 -4.31
C VAL A 287 1.39 -13.77 -4.36
N LEU A 288 0.27 -13.26 -3.88
CA LEU A 288 -1.02 -13.95 -3.98
C LEU A 288 -1.65 -13.67 -5.35
N ARG A 289 -2.31 -14.67 -5.93
CA ARG A 289 -3.03 -14.52 -7.21
C ARG A 289 -4.51 -14.80 -7.01
N PHE A 290 -5.33 -13.83 -7.36
CA PHE A 290 -6.79 -13.91 -7.34
C PHE A 290 -7.27 -13.99 -8.77
N VAL A 291 -7.79 -15.16 -9.17
CA VAL A 291 -8.39 -15.35 -10.49
C VAL A 291 -9.84 -14.92 -10.37
N MET A 292 -10.25 -13.97 -11.21
CA MET A 292 -11.59 -13.40 -11.21
C MET A 292 -12.52 -14.20 -12.15
N HIS A 293 -13.84 -14.08 -11.98
CA HIS A 293 -14.83 -14.74 -12.84
C HIS A 293 -14.77 -14.30 -14.31
N ASP A 294 -14.26 -13.10 -14.59
CA ASP A 294 -14.00 -12.61 -15.95
C ASP A 294 -12.69 -13.14 -16.55
N GLY A 295 -11.93 -13.93 -15.80
CA GLY A 295 -10.65 -14.51 -16.20
C GLY A 295 -9.43 -13.62 -15.96
N SER A 296 -9.61 -12.39 -15.48
CA SER A 296 -8.49 -11.54 -15.07
C SER A 296 -7.80 -12.08 -13.81
N ILE A 297 -6.54 -11.66 -13.60
CA ILE A 297 -5.76 -12.05 -12.43
C ILE A 297 -5.33 -10.79 -11.69
N VAL A 298 -5.76 -10.68 -10.43
CA VAL A 298 -5.32 -9.61 -9.53
C VAL A 298 -4.23 -10.14 -8.59
N HIS A 299 -3.15 -9.38 -8.46
CA HIS A 299 -2.05 -9.70 -7.55
C HIS A 299 -2.21 -8.96 -6.21
N ALA A 300 -1.85 -9.65 -5.13
CA ALA A 300 -1.65 -9.04 -3.82
C ALA A 300 -0.19 -9.22 -3.38
N TYR A 301 0.44 -8.12 -2.99
CA TYR A 301 1.86 -8.10 -2.63
C TYR A 301 2.03 -8.06 -1.13
N PRO A 302 3.00 -8.80 -0.57
CA PRO A 302 3.25 -8.81 0.86
C PRO A 302 3.71 -7.44 1.33
N GLU A 303 3.06 -6.94 2.38
CA GLU A 303 3.37 -5.64 3.00
C GLU A 303 4.11 -5.83 4.32
N LYS A 304 3.58 -6.73 5.15
CA LYS A 304 4.07 -6.93 6.51
C LYS A 304 3.75 -8.32 7.01
N ALA A 305 4.72 -8.92 7.69
CA ALA A 305 4.47 -10.10 8.52
C ALA A 305 4.88 -9.81 9.96
N GLY A 306 4.20 -10.49 10.88
CA GLY A 306 4.54 -10.38 12.29
C GLY A 306 3.79 -11.37 13.15
N GLN A 307 4.07 -11.29 14.45
CA GLN A 307 3.32 -12.00 15.47
C GLN A 307 2.04 -11.21 15.75
N THR A 308 0.94 -11.91 15.97
CA THR A 308 -0.31 -11.30 16.42
C THR A 308 -0.82 -12.04 17.64
N ALA A 309 -1.41 -11.28 18.55
CA ALA A 309 -2.30 -11.83 19.56
C ALA A 309 -3.73 -11.87 19.00
N GLN A 310 -4.58 -12.68 19.62
CA GLN A 310 -6.00 -12.75 19.31
C GLN A 310 -6.83 -12.03 20.37
N ILE A 311 -7.89 -11.35 19.95
CA ILE A 311 -8.94 -10.86 20.83
C ILE A 311 -10.12 -11.81 20.74
N GLU A 312 -10.58 -12.30 21.89
CA GLU A 312 -11.81 -13.08 22.01
C GLU A 312 -12.67 -12.49 23.13
N ASN A 313 -13.94 -12.18 22.84
CA ASN A 313 -14.88 -11.55 23.78
C ASN A 313 -14.30 -10.28 24.45
N GLY A 314 -13.57 -9.46 23.69
CA GLY A 314 -12.95 -8.23 24.16
C GLY A 314 -11.72 -8.42 25.06
N ARG A 315 -11.17 -9.64 25.15
CA ARG A 315 -9.96 -9.93 25.93
C ARG A 315 -8.82 -10.41 25.04
N LEU A 316 -7.61 -9.92 25.33
CA LEU A 316 -6.39 -10.37 24.68
C LEU A 316 -6.00 -11.77 25.15
N LEU A 317 -5.82 -12.68 24.21
CA LEU A 317 -5.28 -14.03 24.44
C LEU A 317 -3.76 -13.98 24.25
N SER A 318 -3.04 -13.78 25.36
CA SER A 318 -1.58 -13.59 25.37
C SER A 318 -0.75 -14.84 25.00
N ASP A 319 -1.37 -16.02 24.95
CA ASP A 319 -0.70 -17.31 24.67
C ASP A 319 -0.95 -17.82 23.23
N THR A 320 -1.42 -16.95 22.34
CA THR A 320 -1.64 -17.32 20.94
C THR A 320 -0.32 -17.20 20.17
N LYS A 321 0.25 -18.34 19.72
CA LYS A 321 1.36 -18.39 18.75
C LYS A 321 0.92 -18.02 17.32
N GLY A 322 0.01 -17.05 17.21
CA GLY A 322 -0.57 -16.63 15.95
C GLY A 322 0.40 -15.72 15.19
N HIS A 323 0.50 -15.95 13.90
CA HIS A 323 1.22 -15.09 12.98
C HIS A 323 0.26 -14.51 11.95
N TYR A 324 0.64 -13.38 11.36
CA TYR A 324 -0.06 -12.82 10.22
C TYR A 324 0.89 -12.39 9.11
N CYS A 325 0.39 -12.38 7.89
CA CYS A 325 0.95 -11.69 6.74
C CYS A 325 -0.14 -10.82 6.12
N ALA A 326 0.11 -9.52 6.01
CA ALA A 326 -0.77 -8.57 5.35
C ALA A 326 -0.30 -8.31 3.92
N TYR A 327 -1.26 -8.12 3.02
CA TYR A 327 -1.07 -7.93 1.60
C TYR A 327 -1.86 -6.72 1.12
N ALA A 328 -1.33 -6.02 0.11
CA ALA A 328 -2.00 -4.93 -0.58
C ALA A 328 -2.28 -5.34 -2.04
N PHE A 329 -3.48 -5.02 -2.53
CA PHE A 329 -3.83 -5.22 -3.93
C PHE A 329 -3.34 -4.06 -4.81
N GLU A 330 -3.01 -4.38 -6.07
CA GLU A 330 -2.76 -3.41 -7.14
C GLU A 330 -4.06 -2.75 -7.66
N VAL A 331 -5.21 -3.30 -7.31
CA VAL A 331 -6.55 -2.79 -7.67
C VAL A 331 -7.56 -3.33 -6.68
N PRO A 332 -8.72 -2.68 -6.48
CA PRO A 332 -9.76 -3.28 -5.69
C PRO A 332 -10.18 -4.69 -6.12
N VAL A 333 -10.44 -5.56 -5.15
CA VAL A 333 -10.97 -6.92 -5.35
C VAL A 333 -12.29 -7.02 -4.61
N ARG A 334 -13.38 -7.34 -5.32
CA ARG A 334 -14.66 -7.68 -4.67
C ARG A 334 -14.71 -9.20 -4.46
N THR A 335 -15.05 -9.64 -3.26
CA THR A 335 -15.06 -11.07 -2.92
C THR A 335 -15.91 -11.91 -3.87
N GLN A 336 -17.08 -11.40 -4.24
CA GLN A 336 -18.02 -12.06 -5.16
C GLN A 336 -17.51 -12.24 -6.60
N ASP A 337 -16.44 -11.53 -6.97
CA ASP A 337 -15.85 -11.64 -8.30
C ASP A 337 -14.72 -12.69 -8.36
N ILE A 338 -14.31 -13.25 -7.21
CA ILE A 338 -13.21 -14.21 -7.12
C ILE A 338 -13.69 -15.59 -7.56
N ALA A 339 -13.01 -16.20 -8.52
CA ALA A 339 -13.24 -17.58 -8.95
C ALA A 339 -12.26 -18.57 -8.31
N ALA A 340 -11.01 -18.14 -8.06
CA ALA A 340 -10.00 -18.96 -7.40
C ALA A 340 -8.94 -18.09 -6.70
N LEU A 341 -8.33 -18.65 -5.65
CA LEU A 341 -7.20 -18.08 -4.91
C LEU A 341 -5.99 -19.01 -5.03
N TYR A 342 -4.83 -18.44 -5.32
CA TYR A 342 -3.54 -19.13 -5.26
C TYR A 342 -2.62 -18.47 -4.24
N LEU A 343 -2.08 -19.28 -3.33
CA LEU A 343 -1.08 -18.93 -2.33
C LEU A 343 0.26 -19.53 -2.80
N GLY A 344 1.06 -18.72 -3.50
CA GLY A 344 2.17 -19.24 -4.30
C GLY A 344 1.65 -20.12 -5.44
N GLU A 345 2.14 -21.35 -5.55
CA GLU A 345 1.69 -22.33 -6.55
C GLU A 345 0.51 -23.20 -6.11
N THR A 346 0.08 -23.07 -4.85
CA THR A 346 -1.01 -23.87 -4.28
C THR A 346 -2.35 -23.16 -4.50
N GLN A 347 -3.28 -23.81 -5.19
CA GLN A 347 -4.67 -23.36 -5.24
C GLN A 347 -5.35 -23.67 -3.89
N ALA A 348 -6.01 -22.67 -3.32
CA ALA A 348 -6.80 -22.81 -2.11
C ALA A 348 -8.24 -23.22 -2.44
N ASP A 349 -8.80 -24.11 -1.62
CA ASP A 349 -10.25 -24.33 -1.60
C ASP A 349 -10.90 -23.13 -0.92
N ILE A 350 -11.70 -22.37 -1.67
CA ILE A 350 -12.37 -21.17 -1.18
C ILE A 350 -13.85 -21.41 -0.87
N ALA A 351 -14.32 -20.84 0.23
CA ALA A 351 -15.73 -20.80 0.63
C ALA A 351 -16.23 -19.37 0.47
N LEU A 352 -16.81 -19.07 -0.69
CA LEU A 352 -17.42 -17.75 -0.92
C LEU A 352 -18.82 -17.72 -0.31
N PRO A 353 -19.21 -16.63 0.36
CA PRO A 353 -20.60 -16.44 0.77
C PRO A 353 -21.50 -16.39 -0.47
N GLU A 354 -22.63 -17.11 -0.43
CA GLU A 354 -23.66 -17.15 -1.49
C GLU A 354 -24.31 -15.79 -1.75
#